data_AF-A0A0K0NIN9-F1
#
_entry.id   AF-A0A0K0NIN9-F1
#
_cell.length_a   1.000
_cell.length_b   1.000
_cell.length_c   1.000
_cell.angle_alpha   90.00
_cell.angle_beta   90.00
_cell.angle_gamma   90.00
#
_symmetry.space_group_name_H-M   'P 1'
#
loop_
_entity.id
_entity.type
_entity.pdbx_description
1 polymer ?
#
loop_
_entity_poly.entity_id
_entity_poly.type
_entity_poly.pdbx_seq_one_letter_code
_entity_poly.pdbx_strand_id
1 'polypeptide(L)'
;NVSSSWDVGIIDGLSGWTTSVDDVPADTISRRFRYDVALVSALKDLEEDIMEGLRERGLDDSICTSGFTVVVKESCDGMGDVSEKHGSGPAVPEKAVRFSFTIMSISIRVEGEDDGITIFQEQKPNSELSCRPLCLMFVDESDHETLTAILGPVVAERKAMTESRLILSVGGLLRSFRFFFRGTGYDEKMVREIEGLEASGSTYICTLCDSTRAEASQNMVLHSITRSHDENLERYEIWRTNPFSESSDELRDRVKGVSAKPFMETQPTLDALHCDIGNATEFYKIFQDEIGEVYQKSNPSREERRRWRSTLDKHLRKKLKFKPVMRMNGNYARRLMTREAVEVVCELVPSEDRREVLRKLMDLYLQMKPVWRSTCPSRDCPDQLCQYSYNSQQFADLLSSMFKYRYDGKITNYLHKTLAHVPEIVERDGSIGAWASEG
;
A
#
# COMPACT_ATOMS: atom_id res chain seq x y z
N ASN A 1 -24.26 11.50 12.75
CA ASN A 1 -24.81 10.13 12.57
C ASN A 1 -24.02 9.07 13.36
N VAL A 2 -23.48 9.40 14.54
CA VAL A 2 -22.79 8.44 15.42
C VAL A 2 -23.45 8.56 16.81
N SER A 3 -23.67 7.44 17.50
CA SER A 3 -24.27 7.43 18.84
C SER A 3 -23.33 8.07 19.88
N SER A 4 -23.90 8.76 20.87
CA SER A 4 -23.15 9.42 21.96
C SER A 4 -22.78 8.48 23.13
N SER A 5 -23.30 7.25 23.17
CA SER A 5 -22.90 6.26 24.17
C SER A 5 -21.42 5.89 23.98
N TRP A 6 -20.65 5.80 25.06
CA TRP A 6 -19.19 5.57 25.04
C TRP A 6 -18.80 4.21 25.62
N ASP A 7 -19.78 3.44 26.10
CA ASP A 7 -19.64 2.15 26.78
C ASP A 7 -19.91 0.94 25.86
N VAL A 8 -20.01 1.16 24.55
CA VAL A 8 -20.19 0.09 23.57
C VAL A 8 -18.92 -0.75 23.43
N GLY A 9 -19.08 -2.07 23.54
CA GLY A 9 -18.00 -3.05 23.35
C GLY A 9 -17.90 -3.56 21.92
N ILE A 10 -17.79 -4.89 21.78
CA ILE A 10 -17.81 -5.55 20.47
C ILE A 10 -19.23 -5.48 19.89
N ILE A 11 -19.33 -5.02 18.64
CA ILE A 11 -20.58 -4.88 17.90
C ILE A 11 -20.60 -5.87 16.73
N ASP A 12 -21.78 -6.37 16.40
CA ASP A 12 -22.00 -7.08 15.15
C ASP A 12 -21.85 -6.12 13.95
N GLY A 13 -20.95 -6.44 13.02
CA GLY A 13 -20.63 -5.58 11.88
C GLY A 13 -21.75 -5.47 10.84
N LEU A 14 -22.79 -6.31 10.90
CA LEU A 14 -23.98 -6.18 10.06
C LEU A 14 -24.77 -4.88 10.30
N SER A 15 -24.56 -4.21 11.44
CA SER A 15 -25.12 -2.88 11.72
C SER A 15 -26.64 -2.75 11.52
N GLY A 16 -27.40 -3.81 11.82
CA GLY A 16 -28.86 -3.82 11.74
C GLY A 16 -29.44 -4.25 10.39
N TRP A 17 -28.67 -4.93 9.53
CA TRP A 17 -29.15 -5.55 8.30
C TRP A 17 -30.40 -6.41 8.57
N THR A 18 -31.51 -6.12 7.88
CA THR A 18 -32.74 -6.88 8.01
C THR A 18 -32.55 -8.29 7.47
N THR A 19 -32.79 -9.31 8.29
CA THR A 19 -32.67 -10.72 7.89
C THR A 19 -33.95 -11.22 7.21
N SER A 20 -34.53 -10.43 6.31
CA SER A 20 -35.68 -10.84 5.51
C SER A 20 -35.21 -11.75 4.38
N VAL A 21 -36.00 -12.79 4.07
CA VAL A 21 -35.72 -13.68 2.92
C VAL A 21 -35.94 -12.97 1.58
N ASP A 22 -36.74 -11.89 1.59
CA ASP A 22 -37.04 -11.10 0.40
C ASP A 22 -35.94 -10.06 0.09
N ASP A 23 -35.05 -9.77 1.06
CA ASP A 23 -33.96 -8.81 0.93
C ASP A 23 -32.65 -9.50 0.50
N VAL A 24 -31.59 -8.71 0.23
CA VAL A 24 -30.24 -9.26 0.00
C VAL A 24 -29.80 -10.06 1.22
N PRO A 25 -29.34 -11.32 1.06
CA PRO A 25 -28.95 -12.17 2.17
C PRO A 25 -27.85 -11.58 3.05
N ALA A 26 -28.01 -11.75 4.35
CA ALA A 26 -27.03 -11.38 5.37
C ALA A 26 -26.00 -12.50 5.59
N ASP A 27 -25.37 -13.00 4.51
CA ASP A 27 -24.48 -14.17 4.51
C ASP A 27 -23.05 -13.85 4.99
N THR A 28 -22.93 -12.89 5.91
CA THR A 28 -21.64 -12.42 6.43
C THR A 28 -21.62 -12.52 7.95
N ILE A 29 -20.51 -13.02 8.49
CA ILE A 29 -20.22 -12.90 9.92
C ILE A 29 -19.11 -11.86 10.07
N SER A 30 -19.41 -10.79 10.81
CA SER A 30 -18.45 -9.73 11.08
C SER A 30 -18.55 -9.20 12.51
N ARG A 31 -17.41 -8.78 13.06
CA ARG A 31 -17.34 -8.15 14.39
C ARG A 31 -16.43 -6.95 14.32
N ARG A 32 -16.82 -5.86 14.97
CA ARG A 32 -16.02 -4.64 15.03
C ARG A 32 -16.15 -3.92 16.35
N PHE A 33 -15.19 -3.07 16.63
CA PHE A 33 -15.38 -1.98 17.58
C PHE A 33 -15.97 -0.76 16.85
N ARG A 34 -16.69 0.09 17.59
CA ARG A 34 -16.99 1.44 17.09
C ARG A 34 -15.68 2.23 17.07
N TYR A 35 -15.43 2.95 15.98
CA TYR A 35 -14.09 3.41 15.65
C TYR A 35 -13.58 4.47 16.63
N ASP A 36 -14.42 5.43 17.00
CA ASP A 36 -14.14 6.42 18.03
C ASP A 36 -13.79 5.78 19.39
N VAL A 37 -14.53 4.75 19.83
CA VAL A 37 -14.27 4.06 21.11
C VAL A 37 -12.94 3.30 21.05
N ALA A 38 -12.65 2.63 19.94
CA ALA A 38 -11.36 1.96 19.74
C ALA A 38 -10.18 2.95 19.73
N LEU A 39 -10.36 4.11 19.09
CA LEU A 39 -9.34 5.17 19.04
C LEU A 39 -9.10 5.80 20.41
N VAL A 40 -10.16 6.10 21.17
CA VAL A 40 -10.04 6.63 22.54
C VAL A 40 -9.32 5.63 23.44
N SER A 41 -9.68 4.35 23.35
CA SER A 41 -9.01 3.28 24.11
C SER A 41 -7.52 3.21 23.75
N ALA A 42 -7.18 3.22 22.45
CA ALA A 42 -5.80 3.20 21.98
C ALA A 42 -5.00 4.44 22.38
N LEU A 43 -5.61 5.62 22.35
CA LEU A 43 -4.95 6.87 22.75
C LEU A 43 -4.75 6.94 24.27
N LYS A 44 -5.71 6.42 25.05
CA LYS A 44 -5.60 6.35 26.52
C LYS A 44 -4.52 5.37 26.96
N ASP A 45 -4.31 4.29 26.22
CA ASP A 45 -3.21 3.34 26.42
C ASP A 45 -1.82 4.00 26.26
N LEU A 46 -1.72 5.04 25.42
CA LEU A 46 -0.51 5.85 25.22
C LEU A 46 -0.37 7.01 26.23
N GLU A 47 -1.18 7.06 27.29
CA GLU A 47 -1.15 8.18 28.26
C GLU A 47 0.23 8.36 28.90
N GLU A 48 0.90 7.27 29.28
CA GLU A 48 2.23 7.34 29.89
C GLU A 48 3.26 7.93 28.92
N ASP A 49 3.30 7.46 27.68
CA ASP A 49 4.19 7.94 26.62
C ASP A 49 3.93 9.40 26.25
N ILE A 50 2.65 9.81 26.19
CA ILE A 50 2.28 11.22 25.93
C ILE A 50 2.81 12.11 27.06
N MET A 51 2.59 11.72 28.31
CA MET A 51 3.05 12.49 29.46
C MET A 51 4.57 12.50 29.60
N GLU A 52 5.25 11.41 29.23
CA GLU A 52 6.71 11.37 29.14
C GLU A 52 7.23 12.33 28.06
N GLY A 53 6.67 12.26 26.85
CA GLY A 53 7.07 13.15 25.76
C GLY A 53 6.86 14.64 26.07
N LEU A 54 5.80 15.01 26.80
CA LEU A 54 5.60 16.39 27.25
C LEU A 54 6.72 16.84 28.22
N ARG A 55 7.06 15.99 29.20
CA ARG A 55 8.15 16.25 30.16
C ARG A 55 9.51 16.36 29.48
N GLU A 56 9.83 15.45 28.55
CA GLU A 56 11.11 15.46 27.82
C GLU A 56 11.28 16.72 26.95
N ARG A 57 10.18 17.25 26.41
CA ARG A 57 10.16 18.49 25.62
C ARG A 57 10.16 19.76 26.49
N GLY A 58 10.09 19.63 27.81
CA GLY A 58 10.01 20.77 28.74
C GLY A 58 8.72 21.57 28.60
N LEU A 59 7.66 20.95 28.08
CA LEU A 59 6.36 21.59 27.89
C LEU A 59 5.57 21.52 29.20
N ASP A 60 4.95 22.63 29.60
CA ASP A 60 4.12 22.65 30.81
C ASP A 60 2.82 21.88 30.57
N ASP A 61 2.69 20.76 31.29
CA ASP A 61 1.53 19.87 31.25
C ASP A 61 0.21 20.60 31.48
N SER A 62 0.21 21.68 32.27
CA SER A 62 -0.98 22.44 32.66
C SER A 62 -1.45 23.43 31.58
N ILE A 63 -0.53 23.90 30.74
CA ILE A 63 -0.81 24.85 29.65
C ILE A 63 -1.16 24.09 28.36
N CYS A 64 -0.49 22.96 28.13
CA CYS A 64 -0.60 22.12 26.93
C CYS A 64 -1.89 21.26 26.92
N THR A 65 -3.05 21.87 27.11
CA THR A 65 -4.36 21.16 27.17
C THR A 65 -5.09 21.14 25.83
N SER A 66 -4.65 21.93 24.84
CA SER A 66 -5.25 21.97 23.52
C SER A 66 -4.19 22.00 22.42
N GLY A 67 -4.57 21.62 21.20
CA GLY A 67 -3.67 21.66 20.05
C GLY A 67 -2.99 20.34 19.74
N PHE A 68 -3.39 19.23 20.39
CA PHE A 68 -2.88 17.92 20.01
C PHE A 68 -3.40 17.47 18.66
N THR A 69 -2.51 16.83 17.92
CA THR A 69 -2.74 16.26 16.61
C THR A 69 -2.26 14.81 16.61
N VAL A 70 -3.15 13.89 16.29
CA VAL A 70 -2.89 12.46 16.22
C VAL A 70 -2.92 12.04 14.76
N VAL A 71 -1.85 11.42 14.27
CA VAL A 71 -1.79 10.87 12.92
C VAL A 71 -1.98 9.36 13.01
N VAL A 72 -2.98 8.84 12.30
CA VAL A 72 -3.40 7.43 12.35
C VAL A 72 -3.17 6.80 10.97
N LYS A 73 -2.42 5.70 10.92
CA LYS A 73 -2.32 4.83 9.74
C LYS A 73 -3.50 3.86 9.75
N GLU A 74 -4.26 3.80 8.66
CA GLU A 74 -5.31 2.80 8.45
C GLU A 74 -4.85 1.76 7.43
N SER A 75 -5.25 0.51 7.64
CA SER A 75 -4.85 -0.64 6.83
C SER A 75 -6.00 -1.65 6.72
N CYS A 76 -6.20 -2.19 5.52
CA CYS A 76 -7.16 -3.26 5.26
C CYS A 76 -6.57 -4.24 4.25
N ASP A 77 -6.62 -5.53 4.58
CA ASP A 77 -6.07 -6.59 3.75
C ASP A 77 -6.99 -7.82 3.73
N GLY A 78 -7.01 -8.49 2.59
CA GLY A 78 -7.75 -9.72 2.35
C GLY A 78 -6.87 -10.96 2.60
N MET A 79 -7.43 -11.94 3.31
CA MET A 79 -6.79 -13.21 3.62
C MET A 79 -7.61 -14.37 3.05
N GLY A 80 -7.00 -15.15 2.16
CA GLY A 80 -7.58 -16.38 1.64
C GLY A 80 -7.29 -17.61 2.52
N ASP A 81 -7.81 -18.76 2.09
CA ASP A 81 -7.60 -20.08 2.70
C ASP A 81 -8.02 -20.16 4.19
N VAL A 82 -9.13 -19.50 4.54
CA VAL A 82 -9.69 -19.50 5.90
C VAL A 82 -10.81 -20.54 5.98
N SER A 83 -10.50 -21.73 6.49
CA SER A 83 -11.46 -22.86 6.50
C SER A 83 -12.76 -22.55 7.23
N GLU A 84 -13.89 -22.81 6.56
CA GLU A 84 -15.22 -22.70 7.14
C GLU A 84 -15.42 -23.74 8.25
N LYS A 85 -16.21 -23.39 9.27
CA LYS A 85 -16.61 -24.30 10.35
C LYS A 85 -18.00 -24.84 10.05
N HIS A 86 -18.23 -26.12 10.35
CA HIS A 86 -19.53 -26.79 10.17
C HIS A 86 -20.73 -25.98 10.71
N GLY A 87 -20.62 -25.41 11.93
CA GLY A 87 -21.52 -24.37 12.43
C GLY A 87 -23.03 -24.68 12.39
N SER A 88 -23.83 -23.65 12.67
CA SER A 88 -25.30 -23.65 12.50
C SER A 88 -25.76 -22.79 11.32
N GLY A 89 -24.82 -22.19 10.58
CA GLY A 89 -25.08 -21.17 9.56
C GLY A 89 -24.93 -19.73 10.08
N PRO A 90 -24.98 -18.72 9.17
CA PRO A 90 -25.14 -18.88 7.72
C PRO A 90 -23.89 -19.48 7.07
N ALA A 91 -24.00 -19.92 5.81
CA ALA A 91 -22.83 -20.32 5.03
C ALA A 91 -21.97 -19.07 4.78
N VAL A 92 -20.66 -19.19 4.91
CA VAL A 92 -19.72 -18.06 4.79
C VAL A 92 -18.56 -18.39 3.86
N PRO A 93 -17.97 -17.40 3.17
CA PRO A 93 -16.83 -17.66 2.29
C PRO A 93 -15.58 -18.06 3.08
N GLU A 94 -14.69 -18.85 2.47
CA GLU A 94 -13.38 -19.22 3.02
C GLU A 94 -12.31 -18.11 2.86
N LYS A 95 -12.77 -16.86 2.83
CA LYS A 95 -11.94 -15.65 2.76
C LYS A 95 -12.36 -14.71 3.88
N ALA A 96 -11.40 -14.00 4.43
CA ALA A 96 -11.63 -13.02 5.47
C ALA A 96 -10.95 -11.70 5.13
N VAL A 97 -11.56 -10.59 5.51
CA VAL A 97 -10.97 -9.26 5.42
C VAL A 97 -10.74 -8.74 6.83
N ARG A 98 -9.57 -8.14 7.06
CA ARG A 98 -9.19 -7.54 8.34
C ARG A 98 -8.89 -6.06 8.15
N PHE A 99 -9.68 -5.21 8.79
CA PHE A 99 -9.44 -3.78 8.89
C PHE A 99 -8.81 -3.45 10.25
N SER A 100 -7.76 -2.61 10.24
CA SER A 100 -6.95 -2.28 11.41
C SER A 100 -6.38 -0.86 11.31
N PHE A 101 -5.87 -0.35 12.43
CA PHE A 101 -5.22 0.95 12.48
C PHE A 101 -4.04 0.98 13.46
N THR A 102 -3.18 1.98 13.30
CA THR A 102 -2.03 2.24 14.18
C THR A 102 -1.90 3.74 14.41
N ILE A 103 -1.69 4.15 15.66
CA ILE A 103 -1.34 5.54 15.98
C ILE A 103 0.14 5.72 15.65
N MET A 104 0.44 6.55 14.65
CA MET A 104 1.79 6.73 14.13
C MET A 104 2.57 7.80 14.89
N SER A 105 1.90 8.91 15.19
CA SER A 105 2.50 10.01 15.93
C SER A 105 1.46 10.87 16.62
N ILE A 106 1.87 11.50 17.72
CA ILE A 106 1.11 12.52 18.42
C ILE A 106 2.00 13.74 18.53
N SER A 107 1.53 14.87 18.04
CA SER A 107 2.20 16.17 18.14
C SER A 107 1.31 17.20 18.79
N ILE A 108 1.89 18.29 19.26
CA ILE A 108 1.18 19.44 19.80
C ILE A 108 1.61 20.70 19.07
N ARG A 109 0.65 21.57 18.75
CA ARG A 109 0.93 22.93 18.28
C ARG A 109 0.62 23.90 19.41
N VAL A 110 1.64 24.62 19.88
CA VAL A 110 1.54 25.64 20.95
C VAL A 110 1.39 27.02 20.29
N GLU A 111 0.71 27.97 20.95
CA GLU A 111 0.56 29.33 20.45
C GLU A 111 1.94 30.01 20.30
N GLY A 112 2.25 30.50 19.08
CA GLY A 112 3.49 31.22 18.77
C GLY A 112 4.55 30.40 18.00
N GLU A 113 4.32 29.10 17.78
CA GLU A 113 5.18 28.26 16.94
C GLU A 113 4.43 27.79 15.67
N ASP A 114 5.10 27.88 14.51
CA ASP A 114 4.50 27.51 13.23
C ASP A 114 4.49 25.99 13.00
N ASP A 115 5.50 25.26 13.49
CA ASP A 115 5.63 23.81 13.35
C ASP A 115 5.17 23.07 14.60
N GLY A 116 4.51 21.92 14.42
CA GLY A 116 4.06 21.09 15.55
C GLY A 116 5.21 20.32 16.19
N ILE A 117 5.29 20.31 17.52
CA ILE A 117 6.28 19.54 18.28
C ILE A 117 5.78 18.09 18.43
N THR A 118 6.55 17.12 17.93
CA THR A 118 6.25 15.69 18.13
C THR A 118 6.52 15.25 19.58
N ILE A 119 5.48 14.70 20.20
CA ILE A 119 5.47 14.18 21.58
C ILE A 119 5.66 12.67 21.58
N PHE A 120 4.96 11.96 20.68
CA PHE A 120 5.07 10.52 20.52
C PHE A 120 5.26 10.19 19.03
N GLN A 121 6.10 9.21 18.74
CA GLN A 121 6.32 8.65 17.42
C GLN A 121 6.53 7.14 17.57
N GLU A 122 5.70 6.34 16.88
CA GLU A 122 5.85 4.89 16.86
C GLU A 122 7.21 4.50 16.26
N GLN A 123 8.04 3.80 17.04
CA GLN A 123 9.40 3.44 16.65
C GLN A 123 9.45 2.25 15.70
N LYS A 124 8.45 1.36 15.77
CA LYS A 124 8.37 0.14 14.96
C LYS A 124 6.99 0.04 14.29
N PRO A 125 6.64 0.93 13.35
CA PRO A 125 5.30 0.98 12.75
C PRO A 125 4.93 -0.22 11.86
N ASN A 126 5.91 -1.10 11.60
CA ASN A 126 5.76 -2.36 10.86
C ASN A 126 5.71 -3.58 11.81
N SER A 127 5.62 -3.35 13.13
CA SER A 127 5.45 -4.40 14.13
C SER A 127 3.98 -4.78 14.23
N GLU A 128 3.70 -6.07 14.35
CA GLU A 128 2.35 -6.56 14.62
C GLU A 128 1.81 -6.05 15.97
N LEU A 129 2.70 -5.69 16.91
CA LEU A 129 2.34 -5.23 18.25
C LEU A 129 1.70 -3.83 18.25
N SER A 130 1.99 -2.99 17.25
CA SER A 130 1.40 -1.65 17.10
C SER A 130 0.12 -1.66 16.25
N CYS A 131 -0.21 -2.78 15.61
CA CYS A 131 -1.36 -2.92 14.72
C CYS A 131 -2.62 -3.33 15.51
N ARG A 132 -3.59 -2.40 15.63
CA ARG A 132 -4.82 -2.63 16.40
C ARG A 132 -5.96 -3.06 15.47
N PRO A 133 -6.54 -4.26 15.64
CA PRO A 133 -7.66 -4.71 14.82
C PRO A 133 -8.93 -3.91 15.16
N LEU A 134 -9.66 -3.49 14.13
CA LEU A 134 -10.90 -2.73 14.28
C LEU A 134 -12.12 -3.52 13.80
N CYS A 135 -12.03 -4.14 12.63
CA CYS A 135 -13.12 -4.90 12.02
C CYS A 135 -12.61 -6.20 11.40
N LEU A 136 -13.31 -7.29 11.69
CA LEU A 136 -13.06 -8.63 11.16
C LEU A 136 -14.33 -9.09 10.44
N MET A 137 -14.17 -9.64 9.23
CA MET A 137 -15.31 -10.11 8.45
C MET A 137 -14.93 -11.30 7.57
N PHE A 138 -15.86 -12.25 7.41
CA PHE A 138 -15.76 -13.31 6.40
C PHE A 138 -16.40 -12.82 5.09
N VAL A 139 -15.59 -12.21 4.23
CA VAL A 139 -16.00 -11.58 2.98
C VAL A 139 -14.88 -11.79 1.97
N ASP A 140 -15.24 -11.96 0.69
CA ASP A 140 -14.26 -11.89 -0.40
C ASP A 140 -13.98 -10.42 -0.72
N GLU A 141 -12.73 -9.98 -0.74
CA GLU A 141 -12.35 -8.62 -1.12
C GLU A 141 -12.86 -8.22 -2.53
N SER A 142 -13.18 -9.21 -3.38
CA SER A 142 -13.77 -9.01 -4.70
C SER A 142 -15.30 -8.87 -4.68
N ASP A 143 -15.97 -9.14 -3.56
CA ASP A 143 -17.40 -8.86 -3.36
C ASP A 143 -17.59 -7.43 -2.83
N HIS A 144 -17.69 -6.50 -3.78
CA HIS A 144 -17.80 -5.07 -3.49
C HIS A 144 -19.08 -4.72 -2.72
N GLU A 145 -20.20 -5.41 -2.97
CA GLU A 145 -21.48 -5.11 -2.34
C GLU A 145 -21.43 -5.39 -0.85
N THR A 146 -20.99 -6.59 -0.47
CA THR A 146 -20.85 -6.97 0.93
C THR A 146 -19.75 -6.18 1.63
N LEU A 147 -18.60 -5.97 0.98
CA LEU A 147 -17.49 -5.22 1.57
C LEU A 147 -17.89 -3.77 1.89
N THR A 148 -18.58 -3.09 0.96
CA THR A 148 -19.07 -1.73 1.18
C THR A 148 -20.19 -1.65 2.21
N ALA A 149 -21.09 -2.65 2.26
CA ALA A 149 -22.13 -2.71 3.28
C ALA A 149 -21.55 -2.80 4.71
N ILE A 150 -20.52 -3.62 4.91
CA ILE A 150 -19.87 -3.79 6.23
C ILE A 150 -18.96 -2.61 6.58
N LEU A 151 -18.17 -2.10 5.63
CA LEU A 151 -17.23 -0.99 5.89
C LEU A 151 -17.88 0.40 5.82
N GLY A 152 -19.09 0.53 5.27
CA GLY A 152 -19.82 1.80 5.16
C GLY A 152 -19.92 2.57 6.49
N PRO A 153 -20.39 1.94 7.60
CA PRO A 153 -20.39 2.58 8.91
C PRO A 153 -19.00 3.02 9.40
N VAL A 154 -17.95 2.25 9.13
CA VAL A 154 -16.56 2.60 9.51
C VAL A 154 -16.10 3.86 8.78
N VAL A 155 -16.37 3.95 7.47
CA VAL A 155 -16.05 5.13 6.66
C VAL A 155 -16.86 6.36 7.11
N ALA A 156 -18.13 6.18 7.45
CA ALA A 156 -18.98 7.27 7.96
C ALA A 156 -18.47 7.80 9.32
N GLU A 157 -18.08 6.91 10.23
CA GLU A 157 -17.45 7.26 11.51
C GLU A 157 -16.13 8.02 11.27
N ARG A 158 -15.28 7.52 10.36
CA ARG A 158 -14.01 8.18 10.00
C ARG A 158 -14.22 9.61 9.50
N LYS A 159 -15.14 9.83 8.56
CA LYS A 159 -15.46 11.16 8.01
C LYS A 159 -15.94 12.12 9.10
N ALA A 160 -16.81 11.66 10.00
CA ALA A 160 -17.29 12.48 11.12
C ALA A 160 -16.18 12.85 12.13
N MET A 161 -15.21 11.95 12.34
CA MET A 161 -14.08 12.21 13.24
C MET A 161 -13.10 13.26 12.69
N THR A 162 -12.94 13.37 11.37
CA THR A 162 -12.05 14.38 10.76
C THR A 162 -12.48 15.83 11.06
N GLU A 163 -13.78 16.08 11.20
CA GLU A 163 -14.33 17.42 11.44
C GLU A 163 -14.41 17.80 12.93
N SER A 164 -14.34 16.81 13.82
CA SER A 164 -14.54 17.00 15.26
C SER A 164 -13.24 17.00 16.05
N ARG A 165 -13.32 17.47 17.30
CA ARG A 165 -12.20 17.42 18.25
C ARG A 165 -12.60 16.50 19.39
N LEU A 166 -11.76 15.50 19.68
CA LEU A 166 -11.94 14.64 20.84
C LEU A 166 -11.52 15.40 22.11
N ILE A 167 -12.27 15.20 23.19
CA ILE A 167 -11.90 15.66 24.53
C ILE A 167 -11.72 14.41 25.40
N LEU A 168 -10.52 14.23 25.95
CA LEU A 168 -10.16 13.06 26.76
C LEU A 168 -9.39 13.48 28.01
N SER A 169 -9.66 12.82 29.14
CA SER A 169 -8.87 13.01 30.35
C SER A 169 -7.54 12.25 30.25
N VAL A 170 -6.42 12.97 30.17
CA VAL A 170 -5.04 12.44 30.04
C VAL A 170 -4.12 13.23 30.97
N GLY A 171 -3.39 12.53 31.84
CA GLY A 171 -2.57 13.13 32.89
C GLY A 171 -3.40 13.90 33.92
N GLY A 172 -4.64 13.47 34.17
CA GLY A 172 -5.56 14.13 35.10
C GLY A 172 -6.24 15.41 34.57
N LEU A 173 -5.92 15.86 33.35
CA LEU A 173 -6.50 17.05 32.72
C LEU A 173 -7.33 16.68 31.48
N LEU A 174 -8.36 17.47 31.19
CA LEU A 174 -9.09 17.34 29.92
C LEU A 174 -8.26 17.96 28.80
N ARG A 175 -7.94 17.16 27.79
CA ARG A 175 -7.13 17.58 26.64
C ARG A 175 -7.90 17.41 25.33
N SER A 176 -7.64 18.30 24.36
CA SER A 176 -8.30 18.31 23.06
C SER A 176 -7.39 17.78 21.94
N PHE A 177 -7.88 16.79 21.19
CA PHE A 177 -7.16 16.11 20.10
C PHE A 177 -7.88 16.26 18.75
N ARG A 178 -7.09 16.42 17.69
CA ARG A 178 -7.51 16.29 16.28
C ARG A 178 -6.95 15.02 15.68
N PHE A 179 -7.64 14.43 14.72
CA PHE A 179 -7.19 13.23 14.02
C PHE A 179 -6.91 13.52 12.54
N PHE A 180 -5.81 12.99 12.05
CA PHE A 180 -5.51 12.87 10.62
C PHE A 180 -5.37 11.39 10.27
N PHE A 181 -6.26 10.90 9.44
CA PHE A 181 -6.24 9.53 8.95
C PHE A 181 -5.44 9.45 7.66
N ARG A 182 -4.54 8.46 7.57
CA ARG A 182 -3.79 8.13 6.36
C ARG A 182 -4.02 6.67 6.03
N GLY A 183 -4.90 6.42 5.07
CA GLY A 183 -5.13 5.08 4.54
C GLY A 183 -4.01 4.68 3.58
N THR A 184 -2.99 3.97 4.07
CA THR A 184 -1.79 3.62 3.30
C THR A 184 -1.49 2.12 3.27
N GLY A 185 -2.04 1.33 4.20
CA GLY A 185 -1.72 -0.09 4.37
C GLY A 185 -2.43 -1.03 3.40
N TYR A 186 -2.89 -0.55 2.25
CA TYR A 186 -3.65 -1.32 1.27
C TYR A 186 -2.75 -1.85 0.16
N ASP A 187 -2.96 -3.10 -0.28
CA ASP A 187 -2.33 -3.60 -1.49
C ASP A 187 -2.92 -2.93 -2.75
N GLU A 188 -2.24 -3.00 -3.90
CA GLU A 188 -2.73 -2.30 -5.09
C GLU A 188 -4.08 -2.84 -5.58
N LYS A 189 -4.39 -4.11 -5.32
CA LYS A 189 -5.69 -4.67 -5.71
C LYS A 189 -6.80 -3.99 -4.93
N MET A 190 -6.66 -3.93 -3.60
CA MET A 190 -7.61 -3.31 -2.70
C MET A 190 -7.77 -1.80 -2.97
N VAL A 191 -6.67 -1.07 -3.20
CA VAL A 191 -6.74 0.36 -3.58
C VAL A 191 -7.59 0.55 -4.84
N ARG A 192 -7.41 -0.30 -5.86
CA ARG A 192 -8.16 -0.17 -7.11
C ARG A 192 -9.65 -0.46 -6.92
N GLU A 193 -10.01 -1.49 -6.16
CA GLU A 193 -11.41 -1.80 -5.86
C GLU A 193 -12.08 -0.68 -5.04
N ILE A 194 -11.36 -0.09 -4.08
CA ILE A 194 -11.87 0.96 -3.21
C ILE A 194 -12.01 2.32 -3.92
N GLU A 195 -11.05 2.67 -4.79
CA GLU A 195 -11.02 3.91 -5.57
C GLU A 195 -11.70 3.78 -6.95
N GLY A 196 -12.42 2.68 -7.19
CA GLY A 196 -13.23 2.49 -8.41
C GLY A 196 -12.42 2.37 -9.72
N LEU A 197 -11.17 1.94 -9.62
CA LEU A 197 -10.25 1.75 -10.75
C LEU A 197 -10.32 0.32 -11.28
N GLU A 198 -10.12 0.15 -12.58
CA GLU A 198 -9.98 -1.18 -13.17
C GLU A 198 -8.75 -1.94 -12.65
N ALA A 199 -8.95 -3.11 -12.05
CA ALA A 199 -7.91 -3.92 -11.44
C ALA A 199 -7.50 -5.16 -12.26
N SER A 200 -6.26 -5.66 -12.16
CA SER A 200 -4.98 -4.94 -11.95
C SER A 200 -4.11 -4.93 -13.22
N GLY A 201 -4.57 -5.58 -14.29
CA GLY A 201 -3.93 -5.68 -15.60
C GLY A 201 -4.41 -4.66 -16.64
N SER A 202 -5.21 -3.67 -16.25
CA SER A 202 -5.79 -2.63 -17.13
C SER A 202 -4.71 -1.86 -17.90
N THR A 203 -5.06 -1.27 -19.04
CA THR A 203 -4.21 -0.34 -19.79
C THR A 203 -3.74 0.85 -18.92
N TYR A 204 -4.53 1.29 -17.93
CA TYR A 204 -4.14 2.34 -16.98
C TYR A 204 -3.43 1.72 -15.77
N ILE A 205 -2.11 1.85 -15.75
CA ILE A 205 -1.24 1.05 -14.87
C ILE A 205 -0.99 1.66 -13.50
N CYS A 206 -1.20 2.97 -13.36
CA CYS A 206 -0.88 3.69 -12.13
C CYS A 206 -2.14 3.98 -11.31
N THR A 207 -2.01 3.98 -10.00
CA THR A 207 -3.05 4.46 -9.08
C THR A 207 -2.86 5.95 -8.75
N LEU A 208 -1.75 6.54 -9.21
CA LEU A 208 -1.33 7.90 -8.86
C LEU A 208 -1.36 8.85 -10.06
N CYS A 209 -1.12 8.35 -11.27
CA CYS A 209 -1.16 9.13 -12.51
C CYS A 209 -2.05 8.47 -13.56
N ASP A 210 -2.22 9.13 -14.70
CA ASP A 210 -3.12 8.72 -15.78
C ASP A 210 -2.43 8.00 -16.94
N SER A 211 -1.13 7.74 -16.85
CA SER A 211 -0.38 7.12 -17.94
C SER A 211 -0.86 5.71 -18.25
N THR A 212 -0.95 5.43 -19.54
CA THR A 212 -1.19 4.08 -20.05
C THR A 212 0.08 3.24 -19.97
N ARG A 213 -0.07 1.92 -20.09
CA ARG A 213 1.04 0.97 -20.11
C ARG A 213 2.07 1.26 -21.19
N ALA A 214 1.61 1.63 -22.39
CA ALA A 214 2.48 1.91 -23.52
C ALA A 214 3.23 3.23 -23.31
N GLU A 215 2.55 4.28 -22.88
CA GLU A 215 3.16 5.59 -22.59
C GLU A 215 4.20 5.50 -21.48
N ALA A 216 3.87 4.83 -20.37
CA ALA A 216 4.78 4.62 -19.25
C ALA A 216 5.99 3.73 -19.61
N SER A 217 5.87 2.92 -20.66
CA SER A 217 6.99 2.14 -21.21
C SER A 217 7.92 3.00 -22.07
N GLN A 218 7.41 4.06 -22.70
CA GLN A 218 8.18 4.99 -23.53
C GLN A 218 8.88 6.05 -22.67
N ASN A 219 8.19 6.58 -21.66
CA ASN A 219 8.74 7.50 -20.67
C ASN A 219 8.53 6.90 -19.29
N MET A 220 9.59 6.43 -18.65
CA MET A 220 9.49 5.68 -17.39
C MET A 220 9.56 6.55 -16.13
N VAL A 221 10.23 7.71 -16.18
CA VAL A 221 10.65 8.45 -14.98
C VAL A 221 9.99 9.81 -14.82
N LEU A 222 9.45 10.40 -15.89
CA LEU A 222 8.87 11.74 -15.83
C LEU A 222 7.34 11.65 -15.82
N HIS A 223 6.79 11.62 -14.61
CA HIS A 223 5.34 11.63 -14.33
C HIS A 223 5.07 12.44 -13.06
N SER A 224 3.87 12.98 -12.93
CA SER A 224 3.39 13.65 -11.72
C SER A 224 2.18 12.90 -11.15
N ILE A 225 1.98 12.99 -9.84
CA ILE A 225 0.75 12.49 -9.20
C ILE A 225 -0.40 13.43 -9.60
N THR A 226 -1.49 12.84 -10.11
CA THR A 226 -2.70 13.58 -10.50
C THR A 226 -3.92 13.06 -9.74
N ARG A 227 -4.07 11.75 -9.64
CA ARG A 227 -5.28 11.12 -9.08
C ARG A 227 -5.43 11.43 -7.59
N SER A 228 -6.67 11.76 -7.23
CA SER A 228 -7.14 11.92 -5.86
C SER A 228 -8.55 11.36 -5.72
N HIS A 229 -9.00 11.15 -4.48
CA HIS A 229 -10.33 10.61 -4.20
C HIS A 229 -11.46 11.49 -4.77
N ASP A 230 -11.38 12.80 -4.56
CA ASP A 230 -12.38 13.75 -5.05
C ASP A 230 -12.43 13.77 -6.58
N GLU A 231 -11.27 13.75 -7.24
CA GLU A 231 -11.21 13.67 -8.70
C GLU A 231 -11.81 12.37 -9.22
N ASN A 232 -11.56 11.23 -8.56
CA ASN A 232 -12.15 9.95 -8.96
C ASN A 232 -13.67 9.95 -8.80
N LEU A 233 -14.22 10.61 -7.75
CA LEU A 233 -15.66 10.78 -7.60
C LEU A 233 -16.26 11.57 -8.77
N GLU A 234 -15.62 12.67 -9.18
CA GLU A 234 -16.05 13.46 -10.33
C GLU A 234 -15.96 12.68 -11.64
N ARG A 235 -14.85 11.96 -11.86
CA ARG A 235 -14.64 11.08 -13.03
C ARG A 235 -15.72 10.00 -13.11
N TYR A 236 -16.11 9.41 -11.98
CA TYR A 236 -17.20 8.45 -11.93
C TYR A 236 -18.54 9.09 -12.33
N GLU A 237 -18.85 10.31 -11.89
CA GLU A 237 -20.10 10.97 -12.30
C GLU A 237 -20.09 11.28 -13.81
N ILE A 238 -18.94 11.60 -14.41
CA ILE A 238 -18.80 11.72 -15.87
C ILE A 238 -19.03 10.37 -16.56
N TRP A 239 -18.43 9.29 -16.05
CA TRP A 239 -18.64 7.93 -16.55
C TRP A 239 -20.12 7.53 -16.52
N ARG A 240 -20.78 7.75 -15.38
CA ARG A 240 -22.18 7.37 -15.17
C ARG A 240 -23.16 8.19 -16.01
N THR A 241 -22.92 9.50 -16.14
CA THR A 241 -23.83 10.40 -16.85
C THR A 241 -23.59 10.47 -18.35
N ASN A 242 -22.37 10.14 -18.80
CA ASN A 242 -21.90 10.24 -20.19
C ASN A 242 -22.43 11.50 -20.91
N PRO A 243 -22.07 12.71 -20.43
CA PRO A 243 -22.66 13.95 -20.93
C PRO A 243 -22.29 14.25 -22.39
N PHE A 244 -21.24 13.60 -22.90
CA PHE A 244 -20.74 13.75 -24.27
C PHE A 244 -21.25 12.66 -25.22
N SER A 245 -22.03 11.69 -24.73
CA SER A 245 -22.55 10.57 -25.52
C SER A 245 -21.47 9.79 -26.27
N GLU A 246 -20.31 9.65 -25.64
CA GLU A 246 -19.16 8.93 -26.17
C GLU A 246 -19.40 7.42 -26.20
N SER A 247 -18.72 6.73 -27.09
CA SER A 247 -18.68 5.26 -27.07
C SER A 247 -17.97 4.76 -25.81
N SER A 248 -18.10 3.46 -25.52
CA SER A 248 -17.49 2.86 -24.33
C SER A 248 -15.97 3.07 -24.25
N ASP A 249 -15.26 2.97 -25.37
CA ASP A 249 -13.80 3.09 -25.39
C ASP A 249 -13.35 4.55 -25.23
N GLU A 250 -14.05 5.48 -25.88
CA GLU A 250 -13.78 6.93 -25.76
C GLU A 250 -14.07 7.43 -24.34
N LEU A 251 -15.21 7.02 -23.76
CA LEU A 251 -15.58 7.40 -22.41
C LEU A 251 -14.61 6.82 -21.37
N ARG A 252 -14.21 5.55 -21.56
CA ARG A 252 -13.18 4.90 -20.72
C ARG A 252 -11.85 5.63 -20.77
N ASP A 253 -11.46 6.14 -21.95
CA ASP A 253 -10.26 6.97 -22.06
C ASP A 253 -10.43 8.35 -21.42
N ARG A 254 -11.58 8.99 -21.57
CA ARG A 254 -11.88 10.28 -20.93
C ARG A 254 -11.71 10.21 -19.42
N VAL A 255 -12.25 9.17 -18.78
CA VAL A 255 -12.22 9.00 -17.32
C VAL A 255 -10.99 8.22 -16.84
N LYS A 256 -10.08 7.86 -17.75
CA LYS A 256 -8.82 7.15 -17.47
C LYS A 256 -9.01 5.86 -16.66
N GLY A 257 -10.08 5.12 -16.95
CA GLY A 257 -10.37 3.82 -16.34
C GLY A 257 -10.99 3.86 -14.94
N VAL A 258 -11.67 4.95 -14.56
CA VAL A 258 -12.59 5.00 -13.42
C VAL A 258 -13.97 4.53 -13.89
N SER A 259 -14.42 3.36 -13.42
CA SER A 259 -15.67 2.73 -13.88
C SER A 259 -16.63 2.36 -12.75
N ALA A 260 -16.16 2.41 -11.49
CA ALA A 260 -16.97 2.25 -10.30
C ALA A 260 -16.85 3.49 -9.41
N LYS A 261 -17.80 3.68 -8.48
CA LYS A 261 -17.81 4.83 -7.58
C LYS A 261 -16.83 4.58 -6.44
N PRO A 262 -15.82 5.44 -6.23
CA PRO A 262 -14.98 5.37 -5.04
C PRO A 262 -15.83 5.47 -3.77
N PHE A 263 -15.57 4.64 -2.76
CA PHE A 263 -16.36 4.67 -1.51
C PHE A 263 -15.55 5.05 -0.27
N MET A 264 -14.24 4.81 -0.27
CA MET A 264 -13.34 5.13 0.84
C MET A 264 -12.11 5.86 0.30
N GLU A 265 -11.84 7.05 0.80
CA GLU A 265 -10.63 7.81 0.47
C GLU A 265 -9.36 7.07 0.93
N THR A 266 -8.39 6.99 0.03
CA THR A 266 -7.04 6.46 0.25
C THR A 266 -5.98 7.52 0.00
N GLN A 267 -4.89 7.50 0.76
CA GLN A 267 -3.77 8.42 0.52
C GLN A 267 -3.05 7.99 -0.77
N PRO A 268 -2.77 8.91 -1.72
CA PRO A 268 -2.07 8.58 -2.97
C PRO A 268 -0.59 8.27 -2.72
N THR A 269 -0.29 7.04 -2.31
CA THR A 269 1.05 6.58 -1.92
C THR A 269 1.39 5.21 -2.55
N LEU A 270 2.50 4.61 -2.12
CA LEU A 270 2.99 3.30 -2.58
C LEU A 270 3.19 2.35 -1.39
N ASP A 271 2.68 1.12 -1.49
CA ASP A 271 3.00 0.08 -0.51
C ASP A 271 4.39 -0.51 -0.75
N ALA A 272 5.24 -0.42 0.27
CA ALA A 272 6.63 -0.85 0.20
C ALA A 272 6.80 -2.38 0.14
N LEU A 273 5.91 -3.16 0.78
CA LEU A 273 6.00 -4.63 0.78
C LEU A 273 5.69 -5.21 -0.60
N HIS A 274 4.53 -4.88 -1.15
CA HIS A 274 4.10 -5.39 -2.44
C HIS A 274 4.94 -4.80 -3.59
N CYS A 275 5.46 -3.58 -3.44
CA CYS A 275 6.47 -3.03 -4.35
C CYS A 275 7.72 -3.91 -4.42
N ASP A 276 8.29 -4.28 -3.27
CA ASP A 276 9.46 -5.16 -3.20
C ASP A 276 9.17 -6.54 -3.83
N ILE A 277 8.03 -7.15 -3.52
CA ILE A 277 7.64 -8.45 -4.09
C ILE A 277 7.44 -8.35 -5.61
N GLY A 278 6.78 -7.28 -6.08
CA GLY A 278 6.51 -7.03 -7.48
C GLY A 278 7.81 -6.84 -8.28
N ASN A 279 8.70 -6.01 -7.78
CA ASN A 279 10.00 -5.76 -8.39
C ASN A 279 10.90 -7.01 -8.36
N ALA A 280 10.95 -7.75 -7.26
CA ALA A 280 11.71 -9.00 -7.18
C ALA A 280 11.18 -10.09 -8.13
N THR A 281 9.85 -10.15 -8.29
CA THR A 281 9.21 -11.05 -9.27
C THR A 281 9.58 -10.67 -10.70
N GLU A 282 9.70 -9.38 -10.99
CA GLU A 282 10.12 -8.88 -12.30
C GLU A 282 11.60 -9.18 -12.58
N PHE A 283 12.49 -8.97 -11.60
CA PHE A 283 13.89 -9.37 -11.69
C PHE A 283 14.06 -10.88 -11.85
N TYR A 284 13.27 -11.69 -11.15
CA TYR A 284 13.27 -13.13 -11.31
C TYR A 284 12.91 -13.56 -12.75
N LYS A 285 12.01 -12.83 -13.43
CA LYS A 285 11.72 -13.06 -14.85
C LYS A 285 12.87 -12.60 -15.75
N ILE A 286 13.52 -11.46 -15.46
CA ILE A 286 14.73 -11.04 -16.15
C ILE A 286 15.80 -12.14 -16.07
N PHE A 287 16.08 -12.65 -14.87
CA PHE A 287 17.07 -13.72 -14.67
C PHE A 287 16.76 -14.97 -15.49
N GLN A 288 15.49 -15.37 -15.60
CA GLN A 288 15.08 -16.48 -16.47
C GLN A 288 15.34 -16.20 -17.95
N ASP A 289 15.02 -15.00 -18.41
CA ASP A 289 15.19 -14.60 -19.81
C ASP A 289 16.69 -14.46 -20.18
N GLU A 290 17.55 -14.04 -19.26
CA GLU A 290 19.00 -13.94 -19.45
C GLU A 290 19.70 -15.30 -19.53
N ILE A 291 19.26 -16.28 -18.73
CA ILE A 291 19.73 -17.67 -18.84
C ILE A 291 19.38 -18.26 -20.21
N GLY A 292 18.26 -17.82 -20.80
CA GLY A 292 17.76 -18.30 -22.08
C GLY A 292 18.18 -17.49 -23.30
N GLU A 293 18.92 -16.40 -23.12
CA GLU A 293 19.29 -15.45 -24.17
C GLU A 293 18.10 -15.01 -25.04
N VAL A 294 16.97 -14.69 -24.40
CA VAL A 294 15.70 -14.35 -25.09
C VAL A 294 15.83 -13.14 -26.03
N TYR A 295 16.82 -12.28 -25.79
CA TYR A 295 17.17 -11.17 -26.68
C TYR A 295 17.68 -11.63 -28.06
N GLN A 296 18.21 -12.85 -28.19
CA GLN A 296 18.59 -13.47 -29.47
C GLN A 296 17.44 -14.27 -30.08
N LYS A 297 16.65 -14.96 -29.24
CA LYS A 297 15.51 -15.80 -29.66
C LYS A 297 14.22 -15.29 -29.02
N SER A 298 13.53 -14.41 -29.74
CA SER A 298 12.37 -13.65 -29.25
C SER A 298 11.14 -14.48 -28.87
N ASN A 299 11.01 -15.72 -29.36
CA ASN A 299 9.83 -16.56 -29.12
C ASN A 299 10.19 -17.98 -28.64
N PRO A 300 10.63 -18.14 -27.38
CA PRO A 300 10.97 -19.44 -26.82
C PRO A 300 9.71 -20.24 -26.45
N SER A 301 9.79 -21.56 -26.60
CA SER A 301 8.72 -22.49 -26.25
C SER A 301 8.47 -22.54 -24.74
N ARG A 302 7.29 -23.03 -24.36
CA ARG A 302 6.92 -23.24 -22.94
C ARG A 302 7.87 -24.20 -22.23
N GLU A 303 8.39 -25.20 -22.95
CA GLU A 303 9.34 -26.18 -22.40
C GLU A 303 10.71 -25.55 -22.13
N GLU A 304 11.22 -24.70 -23.03
CA GLU A 304 12.45 -23.94 -22.83
C GLU A 304 12.32 -23.02 -21.60
N ARG A 305 11.24 -22.25 -21.49
CA ARG A 305 10.99 -21.39 -20.32
C ARG A 305 10.93 -22.19 -19.01
N ARG A 306 10.30 -23.38 -19.03
CA ARG A 306 10.27 -24.28 -17.85
C ARG A 306 11.66 -24.80 -17.50
N ARG A 307 12.49 -25.11 -18.50
CA ARG A 307 13.88 -25.55 -18.33
C ARG A 307 14.75 -24.46 -17.71
N TRP A 308 14.65 -23.22 -18.18
CA TRP A 308 15.41 -22.08 -17.62
C TRP A 308 15.00 -21.78 -16.18
N ARG A 309 13.69 -21.77 -15.88
CA ARG A 309 13.20 -21.67 -14.50
C ARG A 309 13.77 -22.76 -13.60
N SER A 310 13.72 -24.03 -14.04
CA SER A 310 14.28 -25.15 -13.27
C SER A 310 15.79 -25.00 -13.04
N THR A 311 16.51 -24.48 -14.02
CA THR A 311 17.97 -24.24 -13.94
C THR A 311 18.27 -23.14 -12.92
N LEU A 312 17.58 -22.00 -13.00
CA LEU A 312 17.67 -20.90 -12.05
C LEU A 312 17.39 -21.38 -10.61
N ASP A 313 16.26 -22.06 -10.41
CA ASP A 313 15.84 -22.57 -9.11
C ASP A 313 16.85 -23.55 -8.49
N LYS A 314 17.39 -24.48 -9.30
CA LYS A 314 18.43 -25.41 -8.86
C LYS A 314 19.70 -24.69 -8.46
N HIS A 315 20.09 -23.66 -9.20
CA HIS A 315 21.32 -22.92 -8.95
C HIS A 315 21.20 -22.04 -7.69
N LEU A 316 20.11 -21.27 -7.55
CA LEU A 316 19.80 -20.51 -6.34
C LEU A 316 19.68 -21.41 -5.10
N ARG A 317 19.11 -22.61 -5.22
CA ARG A 317 19.10 -23.60 -4.15
C ARG A 317 20.51 -24.05 -3.76
N LYS A 318 21.34 -24.37 -4.74
CA LYS A 318 22.70 -24.91 -4.50
C LYS A 318 23.57 -23.89 -3.76
N LYS A 319 23.63 -22.66 -4.27
CA LYS A 319 24.54 -21.60 -3.82
C LYS A 319 24.01 -20.84 -2.63
N LEU A 320 22.73 -20.45 -2.65
CA LEU A 320 22.15 -19.53 -1.69
C LEU A 320 21.05 -20.15 -0.81
N LYS A 321 20.82 -21.48 -0.93
CA LYS A 321 19.82 -22.21 -0.13
C LYS A 321 18.39 -21.68 -0.29
N PHE A 322 18.01 -21.22 -1.49
CA PHE A 322 16.62 -20.93 -1.78
C PHE A 322 15.80 -22.21 -1.95
N LYS A 323 14.58 -22.21 -1.41
CA LYS A 323 13.54 -23.16 -1.80
C LYS A 323 12.65 -22.45 -2.83
N PRO A 324 12.39 -23.05 -4.01
CA PRO A 324 11.44 -22.50 -4.97
C PRO A 324 10.07 -22.33 -4.32
N VAL A 325 9.39 -21.25 -4.67
CA VAL A 325 8.09 -20.86 -4.11
C VAL A 325 7.06 -20.74 -5.23
N MET A 326 5.80 -21.04 -4.94
CA MET A 326 4.71 -20.84 -5.90
C MET A 326 4.37 -19.36 -6.06
N ARG A 327 4.15 -18.66 -4.93
CA ARG A 327 3.99 -17.21 -4.86
C ARG A 327 5.19 -16.63 -4.11
N MET A 328 5.82 -15.61 -4.69
CA MET A 328 6.97 -14.96 -4.06
C MET A 328 6.50 -14.19 -2.83
N ASN A 329 7.13 -14.47 -1.68
CA ASN A 329 6.90 -13.72 -0.44
C ASN A 329 8.01 -12.69 -0.20
N GLY A 330 7.78 -11.75 0.73
CA GLY A 330 8.73 -10.69 1.04
C GLY A 330 10.10 -11.21 1.47
N ASN A 331 10.17 -12.31 2.20
CA ASN A 331 11.46 -12.92 2.61
C ASN A 331 12.27 -13.43 1.42
N TYR A 332 11.62 -14.08 0.45
CA TYR A 332 12.26 -14.50 -0.79
C TYR A 332 12.75 -13.27 -1.57
N ALA A 333 11.91 -12.24 -1.71
CA ALA A 333 12.26 -11.00 -2.40
C ALA A 333 13.50 -10.32 -1.79
N ARG A 334 13.52 -10.11 -0.45
CA ARG A 334 14.66 -9.48 0.25
C ARG A 334 15.97 -10.25 0.04
N ARG A 335 15.93 -11.59 0.03
CA ARG A 335 17.12 -12.42 -0.21
C ARG A 335 17.56 -12.41 -1.67
N LEU A 336 16.61 -12.40 -2.61
CA LEU A 336 16.90 -12.44 -4.05
C LEU A 336 17.46 -11.09 -4.53
N MET A 337 16.99 -9.99 -3.96
CA MET A 337 17.39 -8.64 -4.34
C MET A 337 18.66 -8.22 -3.60
N THR A 338 19.77 -8.91 -3.87
CA THR A 338 21.10 -8.63 -3.31
C THR A 338 22.19 -8.76 -4.37
N ARG A 339 23.35 -8.14 -4.12
CA ARG A 339 24.52 -8.25 -5.01
C ARG A 339 25.02 -9.70 -5.08
N GLU A 340 25.06 -10.40 -3.95
CA GLU A 340 25.44 -11.81 -3.90
C GLU A 340 24.51 -12.69 -4.76
N ALA A 341 23.21 -12.42 -4.73
CA ALA A 341 22.25 -13.17 -5.52
C ALA A 341 22.40 -12.96 -7.03
N VAL A 342 22.65 -11.72 -7.49
CA VAL A 342 22.88 -11.48 -8.92
C VAL A 342 24.19 -12.11 -9.39
N GLU A 343 25.27 -12.11 -8.59
CA GLU A 343 26.52 -12.79 -8.97
C GLU A 343 26.32 -14.29 -9.21
N VAL A 344 25.53 -14.93 -8.34
CA VAL A 344 25.15 -16.34 -8.49
C VAL A 344 24.34 -16.55 -9.78
N VAL A 345 23.46 -15.63 -10.16
CA VAL A 345 22.74 -15.71 -11.44
C VAL A 345 23.68 -15.50 -12.63
N CYS A 346 24.64 -14.57 -12.53
CA CYS A 346 25.62 -14.28 -13.57
C CYS A 346 26.46 -15.51 -13.95
N GLU A 347 26.72 -16.46 -13.02
CA GLU A 347 27.38 -17.75 -13.33
C GLU A 347 26.65 -18.57 -14.42
N LEU A 348 25.33 -18.36 -14.60
CA LEU A 348 24.52 -19.05 -15.59
C LEU A 348 24.33 -18.29 -16.91
N VAL A 349 24.65 -16.99 -16.93
CA VAL A 349 24.44 -16.14 -18.11
C VAL A 349 25.62 -16.32 -19.08
N PRO A 350 25.42 -16.64 -20.37
CA PRO A 350 26.54 -16.95 -21.27
C PRO A 350 27.42 -15.73 -21.61
N SER A 351 26.79 -14.59 -21.91
CA SER A 351 27.48 -13.37 -22.36
C SER A 351 28.04 -12.56 -21.17
N GLU A 352 29.33 -12.23 -21.21
CA GLU A 352 29.97 -11.36 -20.20
C GLU A 352 29.38 -9.96 -20.18
N ASP A 353 29.07 -9.39 -21.35
CA ASP A 353 28.44 -8.06 -21.45
C ASP A 353 27.08 -8.05 -20.75
N ARG A 354 26.28 -9.12 -20.92
CA ARG A 354 24.98 -9.27 -20.24
C ARG A 354 25.13 -9.44 -18.73
N ARG A 355 26.18 -10.13 -18.27
CA ARG A 355 26.47 -10.23 -16.83
C ARG A 355 26.74 -8.87 -16.23
N GLU A 356 27.55 -8.04 -16.89
CA GLU A 356 27.86 -6.70 -16.38
C GLU A 356 26.64 -5.79 -16.36
N VAL A 357 25.80 -5.87 -17.39
CA VAL A 357 24.51 -5.16 -17.43
C VAL A 357 23.60 -5.57 -16.27
N LEU A 358 23.51 -6.86 -15.96
CA LEU A 358 22.71 -7.36 -14.83
C LEU A 358 23.24 -6.89 -13.47
N ARG A 359 24.56 -6.91 -13.28
CA ARG A 359 25.19 -6.38 -12.06
C ARG A 359 24.88 -4.90 -11.90
N LYS A 360 25.09 -4.11 -12.95
CA LYS A 360 24.80 -2.67 -12.93
C LYS A 360 23.33 -2.40 -12.64
N LEU A 361 22.41 -3.17 -13.23
CA LEU A 361 20.97 -3.05 -12.97
C LEU A 361 20.65 -3.32 -11.48
N MET A 362 21.20 -4.39 -10.91
CA MET A 362 21.02 -4.71 -9.50
C MET A 362 21.64 -3.65 -8.59
N ASP A 363 22.84 -3.17 -8.90
CA ASP A 363 23.53 -2.14 -8.11
C ASP A 363 22.72 -0.84 -8.08
N LEU A 364 22.20 -0.38 -9.22
CA LEU A 364 21.29 0.78 -9.28
C LEU A 364 20.03 0.55 -8.44
N TYR A 365 19.40 -0.62 -8.55
CA TYR A 365 18.23 -0.96 -7.73
C TYR A 365 18.55 -0.89 -6.24
N LEU A 366 19.69 -1.45 -5.81
CA LEU A 366 20.13 -1.44 -4.42
C LEU A 366 20.46 -0.03 -3.89
N GLN A 367 20.91 0.88 -4.75
CA GLN A 367 21.11 2.28 -4.36
C GLN A 367 19.79 3.02 -4.14
N MET A 368 18.76 2.70 -4.91
CA MET A 368 17.45 3.36 -4.79
C MET A 368 16.58 2.74 -3.68
N LYS A 369 16.69 1.42 -3.47
CA LYS A 369 15.81 0.64 -2.58
C LYS A 369 15.63 1.17 -1.16
N PRO A 370 16.68 1.67 -0.46
CA PRO A 370 16.53 2.19 0.90
C PRO A 370 15.53 3.35 0.99
N VAL A 371 15.36 4.14 -0.07
CA VAL A 371 14.55 5.38 -0.03
C VAL A 371 13.08 5.09 0.22
N TRP A 372 12.49 4.07 -0.41
CA TRP A 372 11.10 3.68 -0.17
C TRP A 372 10.92 2.65 0.95
N ARG A 373 12.01 2.11 1.52
CA ARG A 373 11.97 1.09 2.58
C ARG A 373 12.34 1.57 3.96
N SER A 374 13.19 2.59 4.07
CA SER A 374 13.51 3.22 5.34
C SER A 374 12.26 3.84 5.97
N THR A 375 12.23 3.85 7.30
CA THR A 375 11.22 4.56 8.09
C THR A 375 11.37 6.08 7.99
N CYS A 376 12.58 6.59 7.80
CA CYS A 376 12.86 8.03 7.69
C CYS A 376 14.04 8.27 6.72
N PRO A 377 13.81 8.25 5.40
CA PRO A 377 14.89 8.29 4.41
C PRO A 377 15.72 9.58 4.45
N SER A 378 15.14 10.70 4.88
CA SER A 378 15.85 11.99 5.04
C SER A 378 16.95 11.95 6.09
N ARG A 379 16.86 11.05 7.08
CA ARG A 379 17.87 10.86 8.12
C ARG A 379 18.72 9.62 7.87
N ASP A 380 18.07 8.51 7.52
CA ASP A 380 18.73 7.20 7.51
C ASP A 380 19.50 6.95 6.21
N CYS A 381 19.12 7.57 5.09
CA CYS A 381 19.78 7.43 3.78
C CYS A 381 19.67 8.69 2.90
N PRO A 382 20.18 9.86 3.37
CA PRO A 382 20.01 11.15 2.70
C PRO A 382 20.69 11.22 1.32
N ASP A 383 21.86 10.59 1.17
CA ASP A 383 22.59 10.60 -0.10
C ASP A 383 21.81 9.84 -1.19
N GLN A 384 21.26 8.67 -0.84
CA GLN A 384 20.42 7.89 -1.75
C GLN A 384 19.13 8.63 -2.12
N LEU A 385 18.53 9.34 -1.15
CA LEU A 385 17.36 10.18 -1.40
C LEU A 385 17.69 11.31 -2.40
N CYS A 386 18.80 12.03 -2.18
CA CYS A 386 19.25 13.11 -3.05
C CYS A 386 19.56 12.61 -4.48
N GLN A 387 20.17 11.43 -4.61
CA GLN A 387 20.56 10.85 -5.90
C GLN A 387 19.45 10.05 -6.58
N TYR A 388 18.26 9.94 -5.98
CA TYR A 388 17.21 9.02 -6.44
C TYR A 388 16.81 9.28 -7.90
N SER A 389 16.49 10.53 -8.25
CA SER A 389 16.03 10.89 -9.60
C SER A 389 17.07 10.61 -10.68
N TYR A 390 18.36 10.81 -10.36
CA TYR A 390 19.46 10.49 -11.27
C TYR A 390 19.64 8.98 -11.42
N ASN A 391 19.55 8.23 -10.33
CA ASN A 391 19.65 6.77 -10.35
C ASN A 391 18.46 6.12 -11.06
N SER A 392 17.25 6.65 -10.92
CA SER A 392 16.06 6.14 -11.61
C SER A 392 16.14 6.41 -13.12
N GLN A 393 16.65 7.57 -13.53
CA GLN A 393 16.95 7.87 -14.93
C GLN A 393 17.94 6.85 -15.51
N GLN A 394 19.09 6.63 -14.86
CA GLN A 394 20.07 5.64 -15.32
C GLN A 394 19.49 4.22 -15.39
N PHE A 395 18.64 3.86 -14.42
CA PHE A 395 17.98 2.57 -14.40
C PHE A 395 17.05 2.41 -15.61
N ALA A 396 16.22 3.42 -15.89
CA ALA A 396 15.31 3.45 -17.04
C ALA A 396 16.06 3.44 -18.38
N ASP A 397 17.18 4.16 -18.49
CA ASP A 397 18.02 4.17 -19.68
C ASP A 397 18.63 2.78 -19.94
N LEU A 398 19.07 2.09 -18.87
CA LEU A 398 19.58 0.72 -18.97
C LEU A 398 18.50 -0.26 -19.41
N LEU A 399 17.27 -0.13 -18.89
CA LEU A 399 16.13 -0.93 -19.34
C LEU A 399 15.80 -0.67 -20.82
N SER A 400 15.71 0.59 -21.21
CA SER A 400 15.32 1.02 -22.56
C SER A 400 16.37 0.68 -23.63
N SER A 401 17.64 0.56 -23.23
CA SER A 401 18.73 0.16 -24.12
C SER A 401 18.93 -1.36 -24.16
N MET A 402 19.25 -1.96 -23.01
CA MET A 402 19.72 -3.34 -22.93
C MET A 402 18.60 -4.34 -22.69
N PHE A 403 17.42 -3.90 -22.25
CA PHE A 403 16.25 -4.76 -22.01
C PHE A 403 15.03 -4.38 -22.86
N LYS A 404 15.24 -3.64 -23.95
CA LYS A 404 14.17 -3.20 -24.85
C LYS A 404 13.28 -4.34 -25.34
N TYR A 405 13.88 -5.50 -25.66
CA TYR A 405 13.14 -6.70 -26.09
C TYR A 405 12.05 -7.15 -25.09
N ARG A 406 12.19 -6.77 -23.81
CA ARG A 406 11.23 -7.08 -22.74
C ARG A 406 10.30 -5.90 -22.43
N TYR A 407 10.82 -4.68 -22.49
CA TYR A 407 10.11 -3.45 -22.10
C TYR A 407 9.66 -2.61 -23.31
N ASP A 408 9.45 -3.23 -24.47
CA ASP A 408 8.83 -2.58 -25.62
C ASP A 408 7.29 -2.61 -25.45
N GLY A 409 6.70 -1.45 -25.17
CA GLY A 409 5.25 -1.27 -25.00
C GLY A 409 4.66 -1.86 -23.72
N LYS A 410 5.47 -2.29 -22.75
CA LYS A 410 4.99 -2.78 -21.45
C LYS A 410 5.96 -2.54 -20.31
N ILE A 411 5.40 -2.23 -19.15
CA ILE A 411 6.08 -2.13 -17.85
C ILE A 411 5.13 -2.64 -16.76
N THR A 412 5.67 -3.15 -15.65
CA THR A 412 4.85 -3.57 -14.51
C THR A 412 4.44 -2.35 -13.68
N ASN A 413 3.26 -2.41 -13.02
CA ASN A 413 2.71 -1.29 -12.27
C ASN A 413 3.68 -0.80 -11.18
N TYR A 414 4.23 -1.72 -10.37
CA TYR A 414 5.17 -1.36 -9.30
C TYR A 414 6.50 -0.82 -9.81
N LEU A 415 7.03 -1.34 -10.93
CA LEU A 415 8.27 -0.83 -11.50
C LEU A 415 8.08 0.61 -11.99
N HIS A 416 6.95 0.90 -12.65
CA HIS A 416 6.58 2.26 -13.02
C HIS A 416 6.47 3.17 -11.80
N LYS A 417 5.70 2.80 -10.77
CA LYS A 417 5.55 3.62 -9.56
C LYS A 417 6.89 3.89 -8.86
N THR A 418 7.77 2.89 -8.82
CA THR A 418 9.11 3.00 -8.22
C THR A 418 9.98 4.00 -8.97
N LEU A 419 9.97 3.97 -10.31
CA LEU A 419 10.82 4.83 -11.12
C LEU A 419 10.28 6.27 -11.25
N ALA A 420 8.97 6.45 -11.11
CA ALA A 420 8.31 7.72 -11.41
C ALA A 420 7.94 8.54 -10.17
N HIS A 421 7.39 7.93 -9.11
CA HIS A 421 6.67 8.67 -8.07
C HIS A 421 7.33 8.69 -6.70
N VAL A 422 8.38 7.89 -6.48
CA VAL A 422 9.01 7.79 -5.15
C VAL A 422 9.53 9.15 -4.63
N PRO A 423 10.24 9.98 -5.42
CA PRO A 423 10.70 11.29 -4.93
C PRO A 423 9.55 12.18 -4.44
N GLU A 424 8.49 12.31 -5.25
CA GLU A 424 7.33 13.15 -4.94
C GLU A 424 6.60 12.68 -3.68
N ILE A 425 6.40 11.37 -3.51
CA ILE A 425 5.76 10.81 -2.32
C ILE A 425 6.63 11.03 -1.08
N VAL A 426 7.95 10.80 -1.16
CA VAL A 426 8.85 10.96 0.00
C VAL A 426 8.96 12.42 0.40
N GLU A 427 9.00 13.35 -0.55
CA GLU A 427 9.01 14.79 -0.27
C GLU A 427 7.70 15.23 0.42
N ARG A 428 6.55 14.74 -0.07
CA ARG A 428 5.24 15.08 0.48
C ARG A 428 4.95 14.46 1.84
N ASP A 429 5.19 13.15 1.98
CA ASP A 429 4.78 12.37 3.16
C ASP A 429 5.90 12.20 4.19
N GLY A 430 7.14 12.56 3.83
CA GLY A 430 8.36 12.39 4.62
C GLY A 430 8.94 10.98 4.61
N SER A 431 8.13 9.95 4.35
CA SER A 431 8.56 8.55 4.25
C SER A 431 7.52 7.70 3.51
N ILE A 432 7.95 6.53 3.01
CA ILE A 432 7.08 5.49 2.44
C ILE A 432 7.10 4.25 3.33
N GLY A 433 8.28 3.77 3.73
CA GLY A 433 8.45 2.49 4.43
C GLY A 433 7.81 2.43 5.82
N ALA A 434 7.61 3.56 6.49
CA ALA A 434 6.87 3.64 7.76
C ALA A 434 5.36 3.44 7.59
N TRP A 435 4.84 3.67 6.37
CA TRP A 435 3.43 3.62 6.02
C TRP A 435 3.04 2.32 5.30
N ALA A 436 3.95 1.34 5.25
CA ALA A 436 3.77 0.09 4.54
C ALA A 436 2.70 -0.81 5.17
N SER A 437 2.24 -1.79 4.38
CA SER A 437 1.34 -2.88 4.76
C SER A 437 2.05 -4.04 5.48
N GLU A 438 3.22 -3.82 6.08
CA GLU A 438 3.99 -4.88 6.77
C GLU A 438 3.46 -5.20 8.19
N GLY A 439 2.94 -4.19 8.90
CA GLY A 439 2.34 -4.35 10.23
C GLY A 439 0.83 -4.36 10.14
#